data_AF-S8C360-F1
#
_entry.id   AF-S8C360-F1
#
_cell.length_a   1.000
_cell.length_b   1.000
_cell.length_c   1.000
_cell.angle_alpha   90.00
_cell.angle_beta   90.00
_cell.angle_gamma   90.00
#
_symmetry.space_group_name_H-M   'P 1'
#
loop_
_entity.id
_entity.type
_entity.pdbx_description
1 polymer ?
#
loop_
_entity_poly.entity_id
_entity_poly.type
_entity_poly.pdbx_seq_one_letter_code
_entity_poly.pdbx_strand_id
1 'polypeptide(L)'
;GIYIGEGNVIHLTPGGGQEVQFVLSSSLRNASSNPCPNCGHRPSNNGLMSSCLACFLNGGNLYRYRYGVSVAYLLAKGPRGHCTRSMSDPPETVVRRAIFFLENGSGDYDLVNNNCEDFALYCKKG
;
A
#
# COMPACT_ATOMS: atom_id res chain seq x y z
N GLY A 1 -0.45 -0.81 0.78
CA GLY A 1 0.97 -0.50 1.05
C GLY A 1 1.60 -1.56 1.94
N ILE A 2 2.92 -1.70 1.86
CA ILE A 2 3.73 -2.59 2.69
C ILE A 2 4.48 -1.74 3.72
N TYR A 3 4.23 -2.01 5.01
CA TYR A 3 4.98 -1.40 6.10
C TYR A 3 6.37 -2.04 6.19
N ILE A 4 7.42 -1.21 6.15
CA ILE A 4 8.82 -1.68 6.11
C ILE A 4 9.59 -1.38 7.40
N GLY A 5 8.94 -0.81 8.42
CA GLY A 5 9.56 -0.40 9.68
C GLY A 5 9.71 1.11 9.81
N GLU A 6 10.02 1.58 11.02
CA GLU A 6 10.34 2.98 11.33
C GLU A 6 9.28 4.01 10.86
N GLY A 7 8.01 3.62 10.84
CA GLY A 7 6.95 4.50 10.36
C GLY A 7 6.89 4.63 8.83
N ASN A 8 7.63 3.83 8.05
CA ASN A 8 7.70 3.92 6.60
C ASN A 8 6.84 2.86 5.90
N VAL A 9 6.24 3.26 4.77
CA VAL A 9 5.36 2.43 3.94
C VAL A 9 5.78 2.58 2.48
N ILE A 10 5.92 1.45 1.79
CA ILE A 10 6.02 1.41 0.32
C ILE A 10 4.62 1.18 -0.25
N HIS A 11 4.20 2.00 -1.19
CA HIS A 11 2.90 1.84 -1.84
C HIS A 11 2.95 2.26 -3.29
N LEU A 12 2.10 1.60 -4.08
CA LEU A 12 1.80 1.99 -5.43
C LEU A 12 0.88 3.22 -5.42
N THR A 13 1.07 4.11 -6.37
CA THR A 13 0.28 5.31 -6.61
C THR A 13 -0.13 5.35 -8.06
N PRO A 14 -1.36 5.80 -8.36
CA PRO A 14 -1.73 6.17 -9.72
C PRO A 14 -0.75 7.25 -10.19
N GLY A 15 -0.06 7.01 -11.30
CA GLY A 15 0.86 7.99 -11.88
C GLY A 15 0.17 9.35 -12.05
N GLY A 16 0.86 10.43 -11.70
CA GLY A 16 0.29 11.77 -11.66
C GLY A 16 -0.40 12.15 -12.96
N GLY A 17 -1.73 12.29 -12.93
CA GLY A 17 -2.51 12.86 -14.03
C GLY A 17 -3.89 12.26 -14.29
N GLN A 18 -4.23 11.08 -13.76
CA GLN A 18 -5.59 10.56 -13.87
C GLN A 18 -6.21 10.36 -12.49
N GLU A 19 -7.11 11.29 -12.17
CA GLU A 19 -8.04 11.21 -11.04
C GLU A 19 -8.95 9.99 -11.18
N VAL A 20 -8.45 8.82 -10.83
CA VAL A 20 -9.31 7.67 -10.55
C VAL A 20 -9.80 7.81 -9.13
N GLN A 21 -10.94 8.51 -9.03
CA GLN A 21 -11.73 8.72 -7.82
C GLN A 21 -12.18 7.37 -7.25
N PHE A 22 -11.30 6.72 -6.49
CA PHE A 22 -11.72 5.64 -5.61
C PHE A 22 -12.67 6.22 -4.57
N VAL A 23 -13.87 5.67 -4.51
CA VAL A 23 -14.85 5.93 -3.47
C VAL A 23 -14.35 5.31 -2.15
N LEU A 24 -13.35 5.94 -1.56
CA LEU A 24 -13.07 5.91 -0.14
C LEU A 24 -13.21 7.37 0.32
N SER A 25 -14.38 7.69 0.86
CA SER A 25 -14.69 8.98 1.43
C SER A 25 -13.71 9.35 2.54
N SER A 26 -12.65 10.10 2.20
CA SER A 26 -12.18 11.25 2.97
C SER A 26 -10.98 11.91 2.29
N SER A 27 -11.26 13.03 1.61
CA SER A 27 -10.41 14.23 1.61
C SER A 27 -9.19 14.25 0.68
N LEU A 28 -9.44 14.57 -0.59
CA LEU A 28 -8.59 15.50 -1.33
C LEU A 28 -8.53 16.82 -0.54
N ARG A 29 -7.43 17.06 0.16
CA ARG A 29 -7.11 18.37 0.74
C ARG A 29 -5.68 18.70 0.35
N ASN A 30 -5.57 19.84 -0.32
CA ASN A 30 -4.38 20.56 -0.76
C ASN A 30 -3.05 20.00 -0.25
N ALA A 31 -2.18 19.63 -1.19
CA ALA A 31 -0.76 19.48 -0.92
C ALA A 31 -0.30 20.71 -0.10
N SER A 32 -0.04 20.52 1.19
CA SER A 32 0.48 21.59 2.02
C SER A 32 1.77 22.07 1.36
N SER A 33 1.93 23.38 1.20
CA SER A 33 3.10 23.99 0.54
C SER A 33 4.45 23.67 1.20
N ASN A 34 4.43 22.95 2.33
CA ASN A 34 5.63 22.50 3.03
C ASN A 34 5.80 20.98 2.84
N PRO A 35 6.97 20.52 2.37
CA PRO A 35 7.25 19.09 2.29
C PRO A 35 7.23 18.46 3.68
N CYS A 36 6.75 17.22 3.77
CA CYS A 36 6.76 16.48 5.03
C CYS A 36 8.22 16.37 5.54
N PRO A 37 8.51 16.75 6.80
CA PRO A 37 9.87 16.71 7.33
C PRO A 37 10.44 15.28 7.39
N ASN A 38 9.57 14.27 7.41
CA ASN A 38 9.96 12.86 7.45
C ASN A 38 10.11 12.24 6.03
N CYS A 39 9.34 12.73 5.04
CA CYS A 39 9.40 12.18 3.68
C CYS A 39 10.34 12.97 2.75
N GLY A 40 10.54 14.26 3.02
CA GLY A 40 11.18 15.19 2.08
C GLY A 40 10.42 15.29 0.75
N HIS A 41 11.15 15.59 -0.33
CA HIS A 41 10.67 15.51 -1.71
C HIS A 41 11.17 14.20 -2.33
N ARG A 42 10.35 13.15 -2.27
CA ARG A 42 10.67 11.85 -2.88
C ARG A 42 9.84 11.66 -4.15
N PRO A 43 10.45 11.65 -5.35
CA PRO A 43 9.73 11.35 -6.57
C PRO A 43 9.25 9.89 -6.56
N SER A 44 8.08 9.64 -7.16
CA SER A 44 7.62 8.28 -7.42
C SER A 44 8.46 7.65 -8.53
N ASN A 45 8.90 6.40 -8.36
CA ASN A 45 9.55 5.62 -9.40
C ASN A 45 8.52 4.71 -10.08
N ASN A 46 8.04 5.12 -11.27
CA ASN A 46 7.02 4.39 -12.04
C ASN A 46 5.83 3.94 -11.19
N GLY A 47 5.23 4.88 -10.45
CA GLY A 47 4.09 4.63 -9.58
C GLY A 47 4.44 4.15 -8.16
N LEU A 48 5.63 3.61 -7.89
CA LEU A 48 6.02 3.25 -6.52
C LEU A 48 6.58 4.45 -5.77
N MET A 49 6.16 4.61 -4.51
CA MET A 49 6.77 5.56 -3.61
C MET A 49 6.92 5.01 -2.19
N SER A 50 7.87 5.57 -1.45
CA SER A 50 8.05 5.36 -0.02
C SER A 50 7.67 6.63 0.73
N SER A 51 6.75 6.52 1.67
CA SER A 51 6.24 7.63 2.49
C SER A 51 6.17 7.24 3.95
N CYS A 52 6.14 8.23 4.84
CA CYS A 52 5.84 8.00 6.25
C CYS A 52 4.36 7.65 6.42
N LEU A 53 4.02 6.97 7.51
CA LEU A 53 2.67 6.47 7.77
C LEU A 53 1.63 7.60 7.80
N ALA A 54 2.00 8.78 8.30
CA ALA A 54 1.11 9.94 8.33
C ALA A 54 0.75 10.42 6.92
N CYS A 55 1.74 10.53 6.02
CA CYS A 55 1.52 10.88 4.62
C CYS A 55 0.74 9.80 3.86
N PHE A 56 1.06 8.53 4.12
CA PHE A 56 0.33 7.40 3.53
C PHE A 56 -1.16 7.41 3.93
N LEU A 57 -1.45 7.71 5.20
CA LEU A 57 -2.83 7.75 5.70
C LEU A 57 -3.58 8.99 5.23
N ASN A 58 -2.91 10.13 5.09
CA ASN A 58 -3.51 11.42 4.73
C ASN A 58 -4.76 11.74 5.59
N GLY A 59 -4.69 11.45 6.90
CA GLY A 59 -5.80 11.61 7.83
C GLY A 59 -6.89 10.54 7.77
N GLY A 60 -6.74 9.52 6.93
CA GLY A 60 -7.60 8.33 6.87
C GLY A 60 -7.31 7.30 7.96
N ASN A 61 -8.12 6.23 7.97
CA ASN A 61 -7.99 5.14 8.91
C ASN A 61 -7.04 4.06 8.41
N LEU A 62 -6.23 3.51 9.32
CA LEU A 62 -5.34 2.40 9.02
C LEU A 62 -6.07 1.06 9.17
N TYR A 63 -6.09 0.26 8.11
CA TYR A 63 -6.58 -1.11 8.15
C TYR A 63 -5.46 -2.10 7.84
N ARG A 64 -5.31 -3.11 8.69
CA ARG A 64 -4.31 -4.17 8.51
C ARG A 64 -4.94 -5.43 7.95
N TYR A 65 -4.49 -5.83 6.76
CA TYR A 65 -4.84 -7.13 6.18
C TYR A 65 -4.21 -8.27 7.00
N ARG A 66 -5.01 -9.26 7.41
CA ARG A 66 -4.54 -10.38 8.23
C ARG A 66 -4.35 -11.65 7.40
N TYR A 67 -3.19 -12.29 7.56
CA TYR A 67 -2.88 -13.57 6.91
C TYR A 67 -2.93 -14.70 7.94
N GLY A 68 -3.12 -15.94 7.49
CA GLY A 68 -3.13 -17.11 8.37
C GLY A 68 -4.30 -17.16 9.36
N VAL A 69 -5.45 -16.54 9.06
CA VAL A 69 -6.57 -16.49 10.01
C VAL A 69 -7.33 -17.83 10.09
N SER A 70 -7.98 -18.09 11.23
CA SER A 70 -8.85 -19.26 11.40
C SER A 70 -10.13 -19.15 10.56
N VAL A 71 -10.81 -20.29 10.31
CA VAL A 71 -12.10 -20.31 9.59
C VAL A 71 -13.14 -19.46 10.33
N ALA A 72 -13.23 -19.63 11.66
CA ALA A 72 -14.15 -18.85 12.49
C ALA A 72 -13.89 -17.34 12.37
N TYR A 73 -12.62 -16.91 12.34
CA TYR A 73 -12.26 -15.51 12.16
C TYR A 73 -12.68 -14.99 10.78
N LEU A 74 -12.44 -15.76 9.71
CA LEU A 74 -12.82 -15.39 8.36
C LEU A 74 -14.34 -15.21 8.24
N LEU A 75 -15.12 -16.15 8.77
CA LEU A 75 -16.59 -16.09 8.77
C LEU A 75 -17.12 -14.90 9.57
N ALA A 76 -16.52 -14.61 10.73
CA ALA A 76 -16.93 -13.50 11.59
C ALA A 76 -16.67 -12.11 10.98
N LYS A 77 -15.75 -11.98 10.01
CA LYS A 77 -15.43 -10.68 9.37
C LYS A 77 -16.24 -10.38 8.10
N GLY A 78 -17.03 -11.33 7.62
CA GLY A 78 -17.93 -11.15 6.48
C GLY A 78 -17.23 -11.12 5.11
N PRO A 79 -18.02 -11.06 4.02
CA PRO A 79 -17.56 -11.29 2.63
C PRO A 79 -16.63 -10.22 2.04
N ARG A 80 -16.38 -9.10 2.75
CA ARG A 80 -15.48 -8.02 2.31
C ARG A 80 -14.11 -8.04 3.01
N GLY A 81 -13.78 -9.14 3.68
CA GLY A 81 -12.77 -9.19 4.74
C GLY A 81 -11.35 -8.82 4.32
N HIS A 82 -10.76 -7.88 5.06
CA HIS A 82 -9.32 -7.61 5.13
C HIS A 82 -8.54 -8.78 5.78
N CYS A 83 -8.78 -10.02 5.35
CA CYS A 83 -8.07 -11.19 5.83
C CYS A 83 -8.15 -12.41 4.90
N THR A 84 -7.16 -13.30 5.00
CA THR A 84 -7.10 -14.58 4.28
C THR A 84 -6.57 -15.70 5.17
N ARG A 85 -6.97 -16.94 4.86
CA ARG A 85 -6.45 -18.16 5.51
C ARG A 85 -5.03 -18.49 5.07
N SER A 86 -4.64 -18.08 3.87
CA SER A 86 -3.28 -18.31 3.38
C SER A 86 -2.27 -17.57 4.26
N MET A 87 -1.11 -18.19 4.46
CA MET A 87 0.01 -17.53 5.13
C MET A 87 0.60 -16.42 4.24
N SER A 88 1.24 -15.45 4.89
CA SER A 88 2.17 -14.52 4.25
C SER A 88 3.55 -15.15 4.29
N ASP A 89 4.38 -14.80 3.31
CA ASP A 89 5.81 -15.05 3.37
C ASP A 89 6.46 -14.31 4.56
N PRO A 90 7.66 -14.74 5.00
CA PRO A 90 8.38 -14.10 6.11
C PRO A 90 8.57 -12.59 5.89
N PRO A 91 8.53 -11.78 6.97
CA PRO A 91 8.63 -10.31 6.86
C PRO A 91 9.81 -9.83 6.03
N GLU A 92 10.97 -10.47 6.16
CA GLU A 92 12.20 -10.11 5.45
C GLU A 92 12.03 -10.31 3.94
N THR A 93 11.36 -11.39 3.51
CA THR A 93 11.06 -11.65 2.10
C THR A 93 10.08 -10.62 1.56
N VAL A 94 9.04 -10.29 2.33
CA VAL A 94 8.04 -9.29 1.94
C VAL A 94 8.68 -7.91 1.77
N VAL A 95 9.53 -7.50 2.71
CA VAL A 95 10.23 -6.22 2.67
C VAL A 95 11.19 -6.17 1.49
N ARG A 96 11.97 -7.24 1.24
CA ARG A 96 12.87 -7.31 0.07
C ARG A 96 12.12 -7.13 -1.24
N ARG A 97 10.97 -7.80 -1.43
CA ARG A 97 10.15 -7.63 -2.64
C ARG A 97 9.63 -6.20 -2.78
N ALA A 98 9.15 -5.59 -1.69
CA ALA A 98 8.67 -4.22 -1.73
C ALA A 98 9.78 -3.21 -2.10
N ILE A 99 10.99 -3.40 -1.55
CA ILE A 99 12.17 -2.59 -1.90
C ILE A 99 12.54 -2.79 -3.37
N PHE A 100 12.52 -4.04 -3.86
CA PHE A 100 12.79 -4.34 -5.27
C PHE A 100 11.84 -3.56 -6.20
N PHE A 101 10.54 -3.52 -5.93
CA PHE A 101 9.62 -2.69 -6.71
C PHE A 101 9.86 -1.19 -6.57
N LEU A 102 10.27 -0.72 -5.41
CA LEU A 102 10.60 0.70 -5.23
C LEU A 102 11.80 1.11 -6.09
N GLU A 103 12.78 0.23 -6.24
CA GLU A 103 13.99 0.46 -7.04
C GLU A 103 13.76 0.27 -8.55
N ASN A 104 12.93 -0.69 -8.95
CA ASN A 104 12.76 -1.08 -10.35
C ASN A 104 11.44 -0.59 -10.98
N GLY A 105 10.50 -0.10 -10.18
CA GLY A 105 9.14 0.24 -10.60
C GLY A 105 8.24 -0.98 -10.77
N SER A 106 6.93 -0.74 -10.94
CA SER A 106 5.92 -1.78 -11.23
C SER A 106 5.44 -1.75 -12.68
N GLY A 107 5.95 -0.84 -13.51
CA GLY A 107 5.31 -0.48 -14.77
C GLY A 107 4.07 0.39 -14.56
N ASP A 108 3.25 0.52 -15.60
CA ASP A 108 2.09 1.41 -15.62
C ASP A 108 0.98 0.92 -14.68
N TYR A 109 0.44 1.84 -13.88
CA TYR A 109 -0.68 1.56 -12.98
C TYR A 109 -1.93 1.16 -13.78
N ASP A 110 -2.50 0.00 -13.47
CA ASP A 110 -3.73 -0.50 -14.06
C ASP A 110 -4.70 -0.91 -12.95
N LEU A 111 -5.92 -0.36 -12.97
CA LEU A 111 -6.91 -0.62 -11.92
C LEU A 111 -7.28 -2.10 -11.77
N VAL A 112 -7.12 -2.90 -12.82
CA VAL A 112 -7.54 -4.30 -12.86
C VAL A 112 -6.37 -5.26 -12.63
N ASN A 113 -5.18 -4.94 -13.12
CA ASN A 113 -4.06 -5.87 -13.23
C ASN A 113 -2.76 -5.40 -12.57
N ASN A 114 -2.62 -4.10 -12.27
CA ASN A 114 -1.42 -3.54 -11.65
C ASN A 114 -1.79 -2.40 -10.70
N ASN A 115 -2.52 -2.77 -9.65
CA ASN A 115 -3.01 -1.83 -8.63
C ASN A 115 -2.34 -2.07 -7.26
N CYS A 116 -2.78 -1.29 -6.27
CA CYS A 116 -2.25 -1.36 -4.90
C CYS A 116 -2.46 -2.71 -4.21
N GLU A 117 -3.53 -3.43 -4.57
CA GLU A 117 -3.83 -4.78 -4.06
C GLU A 117 -2.91 -5.82 -4.69
N ASP A 118 -2.71 -5.78 -6.01
CA ASP A 118 -1.81 -6.70 -6.72
C ASP A 118 -0.38 -6.57 -6.20
N PHE A 119 0.13 -5.34 -6.09
CA PHE A 119 1.44 -5.06 -5.49
C PHE A 119 1.56 -5.66 -4.08
N ALA A 120 0.55 -5.44 -3.24
CA ALA A 120 0.58 -5.94 -1.86
C ALA A 120 0.51 -7.47 -1.80
N LEU A 121 -0.29 -8.09 -2.67
CA LEU A 121 -0.46 -9.53 -2.75
C LEU A 121 0.83 -10.21 -3.21
N TYR A 122 1.45 -9.71 -4.29
CA TYR A 122 2.74 -10.19 -4.79
C TYR A 122 3.82 -10.07 -3.71
N CYS A 123 3.95 -8.91 -3.06
CA CYS A 123 4.92 -8.76 -1.97
C CYS A 123 4.71 -9.80 -0.87
N LYS A 124 3.45 -10.09 -0.54
CA LYS A 124 3.09 -10.98 0.57
C LYS A 124 3.15 -12.47 0.26
N LYS A 125 3.05 -12.88 -1.01
CA LYS A 125 2.89 -14.29 -1.38
C LYS A 125 3.75 -14.76 -2.57
N GLY A 126 4.36 -13.86 -3.31
CA GLY A 126 5.04 -14.17 -4.57
C GLY A 126 4.07 -14.18 -5.75
#